data_AF-A0AAW1BCW0-F1
#
_entry.id   AF-A0AAW1BCW0-F1
#
_cell.length_a   1.000
_cell.length_b   1.000
_cell.length_c   1.000
_cell.angle_alpha   90.00
_cell.angle_beta   90.00
_cell.angle_gamma   90.00
#
_symmetry.space_group_name_H-M   'P 1'
#
loop_
_entity.id
_entity.type
_entity.pdbx_description
1 polymer ?
#
loop_
_entity_poly.entity_id
_entity_poly.type
_entity_poly.pdbx_seq_one_letter_code
_entity_poly.pdbx_strand_id
1 'polypeptide(L)'
;MTLRGLLESRYIEENTSQNDAISLIFSLKEEVGALAKILRIFEEKGINLTHIESRPSRLNKDEYEFFINLESKNISALPDIIKTLRDDIKANVHELSREKRKDAVPWFPRSIQELDRFANQILSYGAELDADHPGFKDPVYRARRKEFADIAYNYRQ
;
A
#
# COMPACT_ATOMS: atom_id res chain seq x y z
N MET A 1 32.12 -10.43 -26.76
CA MET A 1 31.49 -11.76 -26.66
C MET A 1 31.49 -12.16 -25.19
N THR A 2 30.36 -11.88 -24.51
CA THR A 2 29.44 -12.89 -23.89
C THR A 2 29.93 -13.32 -22.50
N LEU A 3 29.18 -13.21 -21.39
CA LEU A 3 27.73 -13.08 -21.18
C LEU A 3 27.41 -12.24 -19.93
N ARG A 4 26.35 -11.43 -20.04
CA ARG A 4 25.54 -10.95 -18.92
C ARG A 4 25.07 -12.15 -18.10
N GLY A 5 25.51 -12.24 -16.85
CA GLY A 5 24.84 -13.02 -15.81
C GLY A 5 24.11 -12.07 -14.88
N LEU A 6 22.92 -11.63 -15.28
CA LEU A 6 21.94 -11.05 -14.36
C LEU A 6 21.51 -12.19 -13.43
N LEU A 7 22.18 -12.33 -12.28
CA LEU A 7 21.64 -13.08 -11.16
C LEU A 7 20.47 -12.26 -10.63
N GLU A 8 19.28 -12.60 -11.10
CA GLU A 8 18.03 -12.17 -10.50
C GLU A 8 17.93 -12.77 -9.11
N SER A 9 18.42 -12.04 -8.11
CA SER A 9 18.13 -12.25 -6.69
C SER A 9 16.65 -11.94 -6.43
N ARG A 10 15.74 -12.79 -6.90
CA ARG A 10 14.30 -12.65 -6.64
C ARG A 10 13.86 -13.67 -5.59
N TYR A 11 13.96 -13.29 -4.31
CA TYR A 11 13.05 -13.81 -3.27
C TYR A 11 11.79 -12.96 -3.11
N ILE A 12 11.57 -12.04 -4.05
CA ILE A 12 10.35 -11.28 -4.16
C ILE A 12 9.84 -11.59 -5.57
N GLU A 13 9.10 -12.69 -5.72
CA GLU A 13 7.88 -12.50 -6.48
C GLU A 13 7.14 -11.44 -5.68
N GLU A 14 7.09 -10.23 -6.23
CA GLU A 14 6.04 -9.32 -5.85
C GLU A 14 4.80 -10.18 -5.98
N ASN A 15 4.18 -10.52 -4.85
CA ASN A 15 2.83 -11.02 -4.86
C ASN A 15 1.97 -9.79 -5.23
N THR A 16 2.15 -9.37 -6.49
CA THR A 16 1.38 -8.41 -7.26
C THR A 16 -0.10 -8.81 -7.23
N SER A 17 -0.39 -10.06 -6.86
CA SER A 17 -1.73 -10.61 -6.75
C SER A 17 -2.54 -10.11 -5.55
N GLN A 18 -1.97 -9.39 -4.57
CA GLN A 18 -2.76 -8.86 -3.44
C GLN A 18 -2.63 -7.36 -3.15
N ASN A 19 -1.78 -6.60 -3.86
CA ASN A 19 -1.27 -5.32 -3.32
C ASN A 19 -1.30 -4.08 -4.22
N ASP A 20 -1.98 -4.09 -5.37
CA ASP A 20 -2.27 -2.84 -6.13
C ASP A 20 -3.55 -2.14 -5.64
N ALA A 21 -3.79 -2.14 -4.33
CA ALA A 21 -4.91 -1.40 -3.78
C ALA A 21 -4.60 0.10 -3.83
N ILE A 22 -5.33 0.85 -4.67
CA ILE A 22 -5.28 2.31 -4.63
C ILE A 22 -5.92 2.75 -3.33
N SER A 23 -5.24 3.63 -2.60
CA SER A 23 -5.79 4.22 -1.39
C SER A 23 -6.20 5.66 -1.66
N LEU A 24 -7.42 6.05 -1.30
CA LEU A 24 -7.85 7.45 -1.28
C LEU A 24 -8.09 7.88 0.16
N ILE A 25 -7.76 9.13 0.43
CA ILE A 25 -8.08 9.81 1.68
C ILE A 25 -8.89 11.03 1.34
N PHE A 26 -10.03 11.20 2.00
CA PHE A 26 -10.80 12.43 1.87
C PHE A 26 -11.49 12.80 3.17
N SER A 27 -11.64 14.11 3.38
CA SER A 27 -12.38 14.65 4.53
C SER A 27 -13.77 15.09 4.11
N LEU A 28 -14.76 14.78 4.93
CA LEU A 28 -16.14 15.25 4.78
C LEU A 28 -16.59 15.93 6.06
N LYS A 29 -17.41 16.97 5.90
CA LYS A 29 -18.17 17.52 7.01
C LYS A 29 -19.25 16.54 7.49
N GLU A 30 -19.44 16.45 8.79
CA GLU A 30 -20.47 15.62 9.41
C GLU A 30 -21.86 16.20 9.11
N GLU A 31 -22.56 15.56 8.17
CA GLU A 31 -23.93 15.90 7.80
C GLU A 31 -24.71 14.61 7.46
N VAL A 32 -26.01 14.62 7.68
CA VAL A 32 -26.87 13.45 7.43
C VAL A 32 -26.76 13.04 5.96
N GLY A 33 -26.34 11.78 5.74
CA GLY A 33 -26.21 11.20 4.40
C GLY A 33 -24.97 11.66 3.61
N ALA A 34 -24.02 12.39 4.20
CA ALA A 34 -22.80 12.82 3.52
C ALA A 34 -22.01 11.64 2.94
N LEU A 35 -21.75 10.61 3.77
CA LEU A 35 -21.09 9.39 3.31
C LEU A 35 -21.94 8.61 2.29
N ALA A 36 -23.26 8.53 2.48
CA ALA A 36 -24.13 7.81 1.57
C ALA A 36 -24.10 8.38 0.14
N LYS A 37 -24.03 9.72 0.00
CA LYS A 37 -23.85 10.39 -1.30
C LYS A 37 -22.56 9.95 -1.99
N ILE A 38 -21.47 9.85 -1.23
CA ILE A 38 -20.16 9.41 -1.73
C ILE A 38 -20.21 7.95 -2.19
N LEU A 39 -20.76 7.05 -1.36
CA LEU A 39 -20.85 5.63 -1.69
C LEU A 39 -21.68 5.39 -2.95
N ARG A 40 -22.72 6.19 -3.15
CA ARG A 40 -23.54 6.15 -4.36
C ARG A 40 -22.76 6.54 -5.62
N ILE A 41 -21.84 7.50 -5.55
CA ILE A 41 -20.96 7.84 -6.68
C ILE A 41 -20.08 6.64 -7.07
N PHE A 42 -19.53 5.93 -6.09
CA PHE A 42 -18.75 4.72 -6.34
C PHE A 42 -19.59 3.62 -6.97
N GLU A 43 -20.81 3.41 -6.47
CA GLU A 43 -21.78 2.46 -7.02
C GLU A 43 -22.15 2.79 -8.47
N GLU A 44 -22.52 4.05 -8.76
CA GLU A 44 -22.90 4.51 -10.11
C GLU A 44 -21.76 4.40 -11.12
N LYS A 45 -20.51 4.51 -10.66
CA LYS A 45 -19.31 4.29 -11.49
C LYS A 45 -18.88 2.81 -11.57
N GLY A 46 -19.59 1.89 -10.91
CA GLY A 46 -19.29 0.46 -10.91
C GLY A 46 -18.01 0.09 -10.14
N ILE A 47 -17.67 0.85 -9.11
CA ILE A 47 -16.39 0.75 -8.40
C ILE A 47 -16.57 0.03 -7.07
N ASN A 48 -15.86 -1.09 -6.93
CA ASN A 48 -15.85 -1.85 -5.69
C ASN A 48 -14.81 -1.29 -4.69
N LEU A 49 -15.22 -1.19 -3.42
CA LEU A 49 -14.39 -0.77 -2.30
C LEU A 49 -13.92 -2.02 -1.53
N THR A 50 -12.62 -2.20 -1.35
CA THR A 50 -12.07 -3.34 -0.59
C THR A 50 -11.96 -3.03 0.89
N HIS A 51 -11.88 -1.74 1.24
CA HIS A 51 -11.81 -1.27 2.61
C HIS A 51 -12.38 0.14 2.73
N ILE A 52 -13.08 0.40 3.82
CA ILE A 52 -13.57 1.72 4.20
C ILE A 52 -13.38 1.84 5.71
N GLU A 53 -12.67 2.87 6.11
CA GLU A 53 -12.52 3.26 7.51
C GLU A 53 -12.84 4.75 7.64
N SER A 54 -13.57 5.11 8.69
CA SER A 54 -13.81 6.51 9.05
C SER A 54 -13.20 6.80 10.41
N ARG A 55 -12.64 7.99 10.56
CA ARG A 55 -12.13 8.50 11.83
C ARG A 55 -12.57 9.95 12.01
N PRO A 56 -12.91 10.39 13.23
CA PRO A 56 -13.08 11.81 13.50
C PRO A 56 -11.80 12.57 13.16
N SER A 57 -11.91 13.70 12.47
CA SER A 57 -10.71 14.49 12.15
C SER A 57 -10.06 15.02 13.42
N ARG A 58 -8.73 15.04 13.43
CA ARG A 58 -7.94 15.59 14.54
C ARG A 58 -7.88 17.11 14.53
N LEU A 59 -8.08 17.73 13.37
CA LEU A 59 -7.98 19.17 13.17
C LEU A 59 -9.33 19.85 13.26
N ASN A 60 -10.36 19.24 12.65
CA ASN A 60 -11.70 19.82 12.54
C ASN A 60 -12.73 18.94 13.26
N LYS A 61 -13.39 19.47 14.28
CA LYS A 61 -14.33 18.69 15.12
C LYS A 61 -15.61 18.25 14.38
N ASP A 62 -15.97 18.97 13.33
CA ASP A 62 -17.19 18.72 12.56
C ASP A 62 -16.89 17.95 11.26
N GLU A 63 -15.71 17.34 11.14
CA GLU A 63 -15.30 16.58 9.97
C GLU A 63 -14.86 15.17 10.32
N TYR A 64 -15.08 14.27 9.37
CA TYR A 64 -14.57 12.91 9.37
C TYR A 64 -13.58 12.71 8.23
N GLU A 65 -12.49 12.04 8.54
CA GLU A 65 -11.52 11.55 7.57
C GLU A 65 -11.91 10.12 7.18
N PHE A 66 -12.02 9.91 5.87
CA PHE A 66 -12.32 8.61 5.29
C PHE A 66 -11.10 8.07 4.57
N PHE A 67 -10.81 6.81 4.86
CA PHE A 67 -9.73 6.03 4.29
C PHE A 67 -10.35 4.90 3.50
N ILE A 68 -10.23 4.95 2.17
CA ILE A 68 -10.80 3.92 1.30
C ILE A 68 -9.72 3.25 0.49
N ASN A 69 -9.86 1.94 0.31
CA ASN A 69 -9.03 1.16 -0.60
C ASN A 69 -9.91 0.65 -1.75
N LEU A 70 -9.38 0.77 -2.97
CA LEU A 70 -10.03 0.39 -4.22
C LEU A 70 -9.28 -0.78 -4.86
N GLU A 71 -9.99 -1.60 -5.64
CA GLU A 71 -9.32 -2.58 -6.50
C GLU A 71 -8.53 -1.92 -7.65
N SER A 72 -7.37 -2.46 -7.97
CA SER A 72 -6.46 -1.99 -9.03
C SER A 72 -7.09 -1.89 -10.41
N LYS A 73 -8.09 -2.74 -10.71
CA LYS A 73 -8.83 -2.71 -11.98
C LYS A 73 -9.54 -1.38 -12.24
N ASN A 74 -9.72 -0.54 -11.21
CA ASN A 74 -10.39 0.75 -11.30
C ASN A 74 -9.42 1.95 -11.49
N ILE A 75 -8.14 1.71 -11.78
CA ILE A 75 -7.14 2.80 -12.01
C ILE A 75 -7.58 3.77 -13.11
N SER A 76 -8.23 3.29 -14.18
CA SER A 76 -8.66 4.14 -15.28
C SER A 76 -9.74 5.15 -14.89
N ALA A 77 -10.61 4.81 -13.92
CA ALA A 77 -11.71 5.66 -13.47
C ALA A 77 -11.32 6.63 -12.34
N LEU A 78 -10.13 6.48 -11.76
CA LEU A 78 -9.66 7.28 -10.63
C LEU A 78 -9.68 8.79 -10.86
N PRO A 79 -9.13 9.32 -11.98
CA PRO A 79 -9.10 10.76 -12.19
C PRO A 79 -10.50 11.37 -12.19
N ASP A 80 -11.45 10.66 -12.80
CA ASP A 80 -12.84 11.09 -12.87
C ASP A 80 -13.51 11.08 -11.49
N ILE A 81 -13.24 10.07 -10.66
CA ILE A 81 -13.74 10.03 -9.27
C ILE A 81 -13.17 11.20 -8.47
N ILE A 82 -11.84 11.38 -8.50
CA ILE A 82 -11.17 12.43 -7.74
C ILE A 82 -11.73 13.80 -8.15
N LYS A 83 -11.99 13.99 -9.44
CA LYS A 83 -12.64 15.18 -9.96
C LYS A 83 -14.07 15.33 -9.43
N THR A 84 -14.92 14.30 -9.55
CA THR A 84 -16.29 14.32 -9.00
C THR A 84 -16.30 14.63 -7.50
N LEU A 85 -15.41 14.02 -6.72
CA LEU A 85 -15.33 14.25 -5.27
C LEU A 85 -14.89 15.69 -4.91
N ARG A 86 -13.96 16.26 -5.69
CA ARG A 86 -13.52 17.65 -5.51
C ARG A 86 -14.58 18.66 -5.94
N ASP A 87 -15.25 18.41 -7.05
CA ASP A 87 -16.20 19.35 -7.65
C ASP A 87 -17.58 19.31 -6.96
N ASP A 88 -18.16 18.12 -6.79
CA ASP A 88 -19.55 17.98 -6.30
C ASP A 88 -19.64 18.10 -4.77
N ILE A 89 -18.62 17.64 -4.06
CA ILE A 89 -18.66 17.49 -2.60
C ILE A 89 -17.69 18.44 -1.91
N LYS A 90 -16.84 19.14 -2.68
CA LYS A 90 -15.77 20.02 -2.15
C LYS A 90 -14.90 19.33 -1.11
N ALA A 91 -14.75 18.00 -1.25
CA ALA A 91 -13.91 17.22 -0.37
C ALA A 91 -12.43 17.44 -0.73
N ASN A 92 -11.58 17.55 0.29
CA ASN A 92 -10.14 17.52 0.10
C ASN A 92 -9.73 16.06 -0.13
N VAL A 93 -9.43 15.70 -1.38
CA VAL A 93 -9.08 14.31 -1.76
C VAL A 93 -7.60 14.18 -2.09
N HIS A 94 -6.95 13.24 -1.41
CA HIS A 94 -5.57 12.82 -1.65
C HIS A 94 -5.54 11.36 -2.12
N GLU A 95 -4.86 11.15 -3.25
CA GLU A 95 -4.56 9.82 -3.75
C GLU A 95 -3.22 9.34 -3.19
N LEU A 96 -3.20 8.13 -2.63
CA LEU A 96 -2.01 7.46 -2.15
C LEU A 96 -1.66 6.33 -3.10
N SER A 97 -0.46 6.41 -3.66
CA SER A 97 0.02 5.51 -4.70
C SER A 97 1.44 5.04 -4.38
N ARG A 98 1.72 3.75 -4.60
CA ARG A 98 3.10 3.21 -4.52
C ARG A 98 3.93 3.63 -5.75
N GLU A 99 3.27 3.87 -6.87
CA GLU A 99 3.92 4.41 -8.07
C GLU A 99 4.20 5.90 -7.91
N LYS A 100 5.39 6.33 -8.36
CA LYS A 100 5.80 7.74 -8.38
C LYS A 100 5.06 8.51 -9.50
N ARG A 101 3.82 8.91 -9.23
CA ARG A 101 3.06 9.84 -10.08
C ARG A 101 3.23 11.27 -9.56
N LYS A 102 3.30 12.26 -10.46
CA LYS A 102 3.62 13.67 -10.13
C LYS A 102 2.65 14.32 -9.14
N ASP A 103 1.37 13.93 -9.18
CA ASP A 103 0.30 14.55 -8.39
C ASP A 103 -0.26 13.63 -7.30
N ALA A 104 0.35 12.46 -7.09
CA ALA A 104 -0.07 11.49 -6.09
C ALA A 104 0.88 11.52 -4.88
N VAL A 105 0.30 11.33 -3.68
CA VAL A 105 1.08 11.19 -2.45
C VAL A 105 1.69 9.79 -2.45
N PRO A 106 3.00 9.62 -2.19
CA PRO A 106 3.59 8.31 -2.01
C PRO A 106 2.87 7.56 -0.89
N TRP A 107 2.51 6.30 -1.13
CA TRP A 107 1.86 5.47 -0.12
C TRP A 107 2.74 5.33 1.13
N PHE A 108 2.10 5.40 2.30
CA PHE A 108 2.72 5.14 3.60
C PHE A 108 1.74 4.36 4.49
N PRO A 109 2.25 3.55 5.45
CA PRO A 109 1.40 2.81 6.38
C PRO A 109 0.74 3.75 7.39
N ARG A 110 -0.57 3.57 7.60
CA ARG A 110 -1.40 4.40 8.49
C ARG A 110 -1.76 3.70 9.79
N SER A 111 -1.67 2.38 9.82
CA SER A 111 -1.82 1.57 11.02
C SER A 111 -0.59 0.68 11.22
N ILE A 112 -0.36 0.26 12.46
CA ILE A 112 0.75 -0.63 12.78
C ILE A 112 0.63 -1.97 12.01
N GLN A 113 -0.60 -2.45 11.80
CA GLN A 113 -0.87 -3.67 11.04
C GLN A 113 -0.54 -3.51 9.55
N GLU A 114 -0.54 -2.29 9.00
CA GLU A 114 -0.11 -2.06 7.61
C GLU A 114 1.41 -2.22 7.41
N LEU A 115 2.21 -2.24 8.49
CA LEU A 115 3.65 -2.53 8.42
C LEU A 115 3.93 -3.95 7.90
N ASP A 116 3.09 -4.90 8.29
CA ASP A 116 3.21 -6.30 7.88
C ASP A 116 3.10 -6.48 6.37
N ARG A 117 2.46 -5.53 5.66
CA ARG A 117 2.29 -5.59 4.20
C ARG A 117 3.60 -5.43 3.43
N PHE A 118 4.63 -4.85 4.04
CA PHE A 118 5.93 -4.64 3.40
C PHE A 118 7.12 -5.14 4.23
N ALA A 119 6.87 -5.75 5.40
CA ALA A 119 7.91 -6.33 6.25
C ALA A 119 8.84 -7.31 5.49
N ASN A 120 8.33 -7.95 4.44
CA ASN A 120 9.05 -8.93 3.63
C ASN A 120 9.73 -8.33 2.39
N GLN A 121 9.69 -7.00 2.20
CA GLN A 121 10.36 -6.31 1.09
C GLN A 121 11.84 -6.02 1.44
N ILE A 122 12.66 -7.07 1.42
CA ILE A 122 14.08 -7.00 1.76
C ILE A 122 14.92 -6.77 0.50
N LEU A 123 15.71 -5.70 0.48
CA LEU A 123 16.58 -5.35 -0.66
C LEU A 123 17.90 -6.14 -0.67
N SER A 124 18.46 -6.40 0.52
CA SER A 124 19.76 -7.07 0.69
C SER A 124 19.88 -7.69 2.09
N TYR A 125 20.85 -8.59 2.27
CA TYR A 125 21.20 -9.20 3.56
C TYR A 125 20.06 -9.97 4.25
N GLY A 126 19.16 -10.59 3.49
CA GLY A 126 18.14 -11.50 4.01
C GLY A 126 18.73 -12.85 4.47
N ALA A 127 18.09 -13.94 4.05
CA ALA A 127 18.58 -15.29 4.33
C ALA A 127 19.88 -15.62 3.57
N GLU A 128 20.07 -15.02 2.39
CA GLU A 128 21.25 -15.23 1.56
C GLU A 128 22.30 -14.13 1.79
N LEU A 129 23.56 -14.56 1.73
CA LEU A 129 24.73 -13.71 1.96
C LEU A 129 25.47 -13.52 0.65
N ASP A 130 25.99 -12.31 0.44
CA ASP A 130 26.90 -12.04 -0.67
C ASP A 130 28.22 -12.82 -0.48
N ALA A 131 28.90 -13.13 -1.59
CA ALA A 131 30.14 -13.90 -1.59
C ALA A 131 31.27 -13.25 -0.77
N ASP A 132 31.23 -11.91 -0.65
CA ASP A 132 32.20 -11.11 0.11
C ASP A 132 31.89 -11.06 1.63
N HIS A 133 30.78 -11.66 2.06
CA HIS A 133 30.42 -11.72 3.48
C HIS A 133 31.33 -12.70 4.23
N PRO A 134 31.89 -12.33 5.42
CA PRO A 134 32.84 -13.17 6.15
C PRO A 134 32.27 -14.55 6.54
N GLY A 135 30.95 -14.62 6.77
CA GLY A 135 30.22 -15.85 7.05
C GLY A 135 29.70 -16.63 5.83
N PHE A 136 30.05 -16.25 4.59
CA PHE A 136 29.49 -16.87 3.37
C PHE A 136 29.78 -18.38 3.27
N LYS A 137 30.99 -18.81 3.65
CA LYS A 137 31.40 -20.22 3.59
C LYS A 137 31.02 -21.02 4.83
N ASP A 138 30.52 -20.37 5.89
CA ASP A 138 30.17 -21.05 7.14
C ASP A 138 28.73 -21.62 7.04
N PRO A 139 28.56 -22.96 7.05
CA PRO A 139 27.24 -23.58 6.95
C PRO A 139 26.39 -23.38 8.22
N VAL A 140 26.99 -23.32 9.41
CA VAL A 140 26.28 -23.14 10.68
C VAL A 140 25.77 -21.71 10.78
N TYR A 141 26.59 -20.74 10.42
CA TYR A 141 26.19 -19.33 10.38
C TYR A 141 25.05 -19.08 9.39
N ARG A 142 25.12 -19.67 8.19
CA ARG A 142 24.05 -19.58 7.18
C ARG A 142 22.74 -20.21 7.66
N ALA A 143 22.79 -21.39 8.26
CA ALA A 143 21.60 -22.05 8.81
C ALA A 143 20.93 -21.18 9.88
N ARG A 144 21.71 -20.59 10.79
CA ARG A 144 21.21 -19.70 11.83
C ARG A 144 20.66 -18.38 11.28
N ARG A 145 21.28 -17.81 10.25
CA ARG A 145 20.75 -16.63 9.55
C ARG A 145 19.41 -16.91 8.89
N LYS A 146 19.28 -18.09 8.27
CA LYS A 146 18.01 -18.55 7.69
C LYS A 146 16.92 -18.66 8.75
N GLU A 147 17.21 -19.27 9.90
CA GLU A 147 16.25 -19.37 11.02
C GLU A 147 15.70 -18.00 11.44
N PHE A 148 16.56 -17.01 11.65
CA PHE A 148 16.11 -15.66 12.00
C PHE A 148 15.35 -14.95 10.88
N ALA A 149 15.76 -15.15 9.63
CA ALA A 149 15.05 -14.61 8.47
C ALA A 149 13.63 -15.20 8.36
N ASP A 150 13.49 -16.50 8.61
CA ASP A 150 12.20 -17.20 8.60
C ASP A 150 11.28 -16.71 9.73
N ILE A 151 11.82 -16.45 10.93
CA ILE A 151 11.06 -15.84 12.03
C ILE A 151 10.55 -14.45 11.63
N ALA A 152 11.43 -13.61 11.07
CA ALA A 152 11.06 -12.26 10.64
C ALA A 152 10.01 -12.28 9.52
N TYR A 153 10.15 -13.19 8.55
CA TYR A 153 9.23 -13.31 7.42
C TYR A 153 7.79 -13.62 7.82
N ASN A 154 7.65 -14.44 8.87
CA ASN A 154 6.36 -14.91 9.38
C ASN A 154 5.80 -14.05 10.52
N TYR A 155 6.57 -13.07 11.01
CA TYR A 155 6.11 -12.18 12.07
C TYR A 155 4.96 -11.28 11.58
N ARG A 156 3.98 -11.07 12.46
CA ARG A 156 2.81 -10.20 12.26
C ARG A 156 2.52 -9.44 13.57
N GLN A 157 2.09 -8.19 13.45
CA GLN A 157 1.70 -7.31 14.58
C GLN A 157 0.26 -7.55 15.04
#